data_AF-A0A0F9GFD2-F1
#
_entry.id   AF-A0A0F9GFD2-F1
#
_cell.length_a   1.000
_cell.length_b   1.000
_cell.length_c   1.000
_cell.angle_alpha   90.00
_cell.angle_beta   90.00
_cell.angle_gamma   90.00
#
_symmetry.space_group_name_H-M   'P 1'
#
loop_
_entity.id
_entity.type
_entity.pdbx_description
1 polymer ?
#
loop_
_entity_poly.entity_id
_entity_poly.type
_entity_poly.pdbx_seq_one_letter_code
_entity_poly.pdbx_strand_id
1 'polypeptide(L)'
;MTQPRFYHRIFFAFLLSTLSMALPEVITMNDPIPWIHPMGYILGYPVYGLHMLVLGGLMYRYSRIGIVTIMAYGGLFGLYEAYLIKQLWNPSWSPELTAQIGGVRVVHTLMLVFFVHPVLAFLVPLVIAELFLTRPGRLSRALPFLRSRIGIFVSVIRGCYAAFSVSNSASRSAIRRSWSNE
;
A
#
# COMPACT_ATOMS: atom_id res chain seq x y z
N MET A 1 -0.19 -5.93 32.12
CA MET A 1 -1.07 -5.69 30.96
C MET A 1 -1.82 -6.98 30.66
N THR A 2 -3.15 -6.96 30.62
CA THR A 2 -3.95 -8.15 30.27
C THR A 2 -3.81 -8.47 28.79
N GLN A 3 -3.54 -9.73 28.46
CA GLN A 3 -3.45 -10.19 27.07
C GLN A 3 -4.82 -10.03 26.37
N PRO A 4 -4.86 -9.54 25.12
CA PRO A 4 -6.12 -9.45 24.38
C PRO A 4 -6.66 -10.86 24.10
N ARG A 5 -7.98 -11.02 24.26
CA ARG A 5 -8.67 -12.29 23.99
C ARG A 5 -8.51 -12.68 22.52
N PHE A 6 -8.57 -13.98 22.23
CA PHE A 6 -8.38 -14.54 20.89
C PHE A 6 -9.19 -13.80 19.80
N TYR A 7 -10.49 -13.61 20.01
CA TYR A 7 -11.36 -12.93 19.04
C TYR A 7 -10.94 -11.49 18.72
N HIS A 8 -10.37 -10.76 19.68
CA HIS A 8 -9.87 -9.40 19.42
C HIS A 8 -8.62 -9.43 18.52
N ARG A 9 -7.77 -10.45 18.66
CA ARG A 9 -6.58 -10.63 17.82
C ARG A 9 -6.98 -10.97 16.39
N ILE A 10 -7.95 -11.88 16.23
CA ILE A 10 -8.49 -12.25 14.92
C ILE A 10 -9.17 -11.06 14.26
N PHE A 11 -10.03 -10.33 14.98
CA PHE A 11 -10.68 -9.12 14.48
C PHE A 11 -9.66 -8.05 14.05
N PHE A 12 -8.66 -7.80 14.89
CA PHE A 12 -7.57 -6.88 14.57
C PHE A 12 -6.81 -7.31 13.31
N ALA A 13 -6.43 -8.59 13.23
CA ALA A 13 -5.70 -9.14 12.08
C ALA A 13 -6.52 -9.02 10.79
N PHE A 14 -7.81 -9.36 10.84
CA PHE A 14 -8.72 -9.24 9.71
C PHE A 14 -8.87 -7.79 9.24
N LEU A 15 -9.11 -6.86 10.16
CA LEU A 15 -9.29 -5.46 9.82
C LEU A 15 -8.00 -4.83 9.27
N LEU A 16 -6.86 -5.15 9.87
CA LEU A 16 -5.56 -4.69 9.38
C LEU A 16 -5.26 -5.23 7.97
N SER A 17 -5.57 -6.50 7.72
CA SER A 17 -5.43 -7.12 6.39
C SER A 17 -6.35 -6.47 5.37
N THR A 18 -7.59 -6.19 5.76
CA THR A 18 -8.60 -5.53 4.91
C THR A 18 -8.13 -4.13 4.52
N LEU A 19 -7.58 -3.34 5.47
CA LEU A 19 -7.01 -2.03 5.16
C LEU A 19 -5.79 -2.12 4.24
N SER A 20 -4.90 -3.09 4.51
CA SER A 20 -3.69 -3.32 3.71
C SER A 20 -3.99 -3.70 2.26
N MET A 21 -5.05 -4.46 2.01
CA MET A 21 -5.53 -4.82 0.67
C MET A 21 -6.31 -3.67 0.02
N ALA A 22 -7.29 -3.10 0.72
CA ALA A 22 -8.24 -2.17 0.13
C ALA A 22 -7.58 -0.85 -0.31
N LEU A 23 -6.63 -0.33 0.47
CA LEU A 23 -5.99 0.94 0.15
C LEU A 23 -5.25 0.90 -1.20
N PRO A 24 -4.29 0.00 -1.45
CA PRO A 24 -3.64 -0.07 -2.76
C PRO A 24 -4.64 -0.45 -3.86
N GLU A 25 -5.48 -1.47 -3.67
CA GLU A 25 -6.35 -1.99 -4.74
C GLU A 25 -7.44 -0.98 -5.17
N VAL A 26 -8.14 -0.39 -4.20
CA VAL A 26 -9.27 0.51 -4.48
C VAL A 26 -8.80 1.89 -4.90
N ILE A 27 -7.76 2.44 -4.27
CA ILE A 27 -7.26 3.79 -4.60
C ILE A 27 -6.58 3.79 -5.97
N THR A 28 -5.86 2.73 -6.33
CA THR A 28 -5.21 2.63 -7.64
C THR A 28 -6.12 2.10 -8.74
N MET A 29 -7.38 1.75 -8.40
CA MET A 29 -8.34 1.12 -9.31
C MET A 29 -7.84 -0.18 -9.94
N ASN A 30 -6.97 -0.92 -9.25
CA ASN A 30 -6.49 -2.22 -9.72
C ASN A 30 -7.56 -3.31 -9.53
N ASP A 31 -8.16 -3.37 -8.33
CA ASP A 31 -9.37 -4.13 -8.04
C ASP A 31 -10.30 -3.27 -7.15
N PRO A 32 -11.24 -2.52 -7.75
CA PRO A 32 -12.09 -1.59 -7.01
C PRO A 32 -13.01 -2.27 -5.98
N ILE A 33 -13.31 -3.56 -6.15
CA ILE A 33 -14.18 -4.31 -5.24
C ILE A 33 -13.65 -5.74 -5.06
N PRO A 34 -12.55 -5.93 -4.29
CA PRO A 34 -11.86 -7.22 -4.19
C PRO A 34 -12.72 -8.36 -3.62
N TRP A 35 -13.79 -8.00 -2.92
CA TRP A 35 -14.71 -8.95 -2.28
C TRP A 35 -15.79 -9.51 -3.20
N ILE A 36 -15.90 -9.05 -4.45
CA ILE A 36 -16.87 -9.63 -5.39
C ILE A 36 -16.34 -10.97 -5.92
N HIS A 37 -15.03 -11.08 -6.11
CA HIS A 37 -14.43 -12.24 -6.76
C HIS A 37 -13.74 -13.16 -5.73
N PRO A 38 -13.88 -14.50 -5.87
CA PRO A 38 -13.20 -15.45 -4.98
C PRO A 38 -11.68 -15.25 -4.90
N MET A 39 -11.07 -14.73 -5.96
CA MET A 39 -9.63 -14.48 -6.03
C MET A 39 -9.17 -13.37 -5.06
N GLY A 40 -9.99 -12.35 -4.80
CA GLY A 40 -9.63 -11.34 -3.79
C GLY A 40 -9.61 -11.93 -2.38
N TYR A 41 -10.37 -12.99 -2.13
CA TYR A 41 -10.27 -13.74 -0.87
C TYR A 41 -9.05 -14.66 -0.82
N ILE A 42 -8.89 -15.47 -1.86
CA ILE A 42 -7.88 -16.56 -1.90
C ILE A 42 -6.46 -16.02 -2.09
N LEU A 43 -6.29 -14.98 -2.91
CA LEU A 43 -4.99 -14.33 -3.12
C LEU A 43 -4.87 -13.06 -2.27
N GLY A 44 -5.88 -12.21 -2.24
CA GLY A 44 -5.78 -10.90 -1.58
C GLY A 44 -5.48 -11.01 -0.09
N TYR A 45 -6.22 -11.80 0.70
CA TYR A 45 -5.92 -11.91 2.14
C TYR A 45 -4.58 -12.60 2.45
N PRO A 46 -4.18 -13.69 1.76
CA PRO A 46 -2.84 -14.24 1.98
C PRO A 46 -1.72 -13.32 1.51
N VAL A 47 -1.85 -12.69 0.34
CA VAL A 47 -0.82 -11.77 -0.19
C VAL A 47 -0.74 -10.53 0.68
N TYR A 48 -1.83 -9.81 0.89
CA TYR A 48 -1.79 -8.58 1.68
C TYR A 48 -1.75 -8.85 3.18
N GLY A 49 -2.70 -9.62 3.70
CA GLY A 49 -2.86 -9.85 5.13
C GLY A 49 -1.71 -10.60 5.79
N LEU A 50 -1.26 -11.71 5.20
CA LEU A 50 -0.17 -12.49 5.81
C LEU A 50 1.16 -11.73 5.77
N HIS A 51 1.50 -11.09 4.65
CA HIS A 51 2.70 -10.25 4.58
C HIS A 51 2.60 -9.08 5.56
N MET A 52 1.43 -8.45 5.70
CA MET A 52 1.20 -7.36 6.63
C MET A 52 1.48 -7.78 8.07
N LEU A 53 0.96 -8.94 8.49
CA LEU A 53 1.11 -9.45 9.85
C LEU A 53 2.54 -9.95 10.12
N VAL A 54 3.15 -10.65 9.16
CA VAL A 54 4.50 -11.20 9.31
C VAL A 54 5.54 -10.08 9.27
N LEU A 55 5.55 -9.26 8.22
CA LEU A 55 6.53 -8.17 8.05
C LEU A 55 6.32 -7.08 9.08
N GLY A 56 5.07 -6.71 9.37
CA GLY A 56 4.75 -5.78 10.47
C GLY A 56 5.20 -6.35 11.81
N GLY A 57 4.86 -7.60 12.11
CA GLY A 57 5.29 -8.28 13.33
C GLY A 57 6.81 -8.33 13.51
N LEU A 58 7.55 -8.59 12.44
CA LEU A 58 9.03 -8.55 12.43
C LEU A 58 9.55 -7.12 12.64
N MET A 59 8.99 -6.13 11.94
CA MET A 59 9.36 -4.73 12.10
C MET A 59 9.19 -4.24 13.55
N TYR A 60 8.11 -4.64 14.23
CA TYR A 60 7.87 -4.26 15.63
C TYR A 60 8.80 -4.97 16.64
N ARG A 61 9.65 -5.92 16.22
CA ARG A 61 10.69 -6.49 17.09
C ARG A 61 11.86 -5.53 17.30
N TYR A 62 12.09 -4.59 16.38
CA TYR A 62 13.16 -3.61 16.50
C TYR A 62 12.86 -2.54 17.55
N SER A 63 13.89 -2.16 18.32
CA SER A 63 13.77 -1.17 19.41
C SER A 63 13.48 0.24 18.90
N ARG A 64 13.99 0.57 17.70
CA ARG A 64 13.73 1.83 16.99
C ARG A 64 13.17 1.52 15.61
N ILE A 65 12.03 2.12 15.29
CA ILE A 65 11.41 2.05 13.98
C ILE A 65 11.60 3.43 13.36
N GLY A 66 12.35 3.52 12.25
CA GLY A 66 12.51 4.74 11.48
C GLY A 66 11.73 4.68 10.16
N ILE A 67 11.59 5.82 9.48
CA ILE A 67 10.94 5.86 8.16
C ILE A 67 11.62 4.92 7.16
N VAL A 68 12.96 4.86 7.18
CA VAL A 68 13.73 3.95 6.31
C VAL A 68 13.37 2.49 6.57
N THR A 69 13.24 2.10 7.85
CA THR A 69 12.80 0.75 8.23
C THR A 69 11.41 0.45 7.69
N ILE A 70 10.46 1.37 7.88
CA ILE A 70 9.08 1.21 7.41
C ILE A 70 9.06 1.06 5.88
N MET A 71 9.77 1.94 5.16
CA MET A 71 9.83 1.90 3.70
C MET A 71 10.53 0.64 3.19
N ALA A 72 11.53 0.12 3.89
CA ALA A 72 12.20 -1.14 3.54
C ALA A 72 11.26 -2.34 3.71
N TYR A 73 10.56 -2.46 4.84
CA TYR A 73 9.59 -3.54 5.07
C TYR A 73 8.39 -3.44 4.12
N GLY A 74 7.90 -2.23 3.87
CA GLY A 74 6.88 -1.98 2.87
C GLY A 74 7.37 -2.25 1.44
N GLY A 75 8.66 -2.05 1.17
CA GLY A 75 9.28 -2.38 -0.11
C GLY A 75 9.38 -3.88 -0.33
N LEU A 76 9.77 -4.63 0.70
CA LEU A 76 9.72 -6.09 0.66
C LEU A 76 8.31 -6.59 0.40
N PHE A 77 7.30 -6.01 1.08
CA PHE A 77 5.90 -6.31 0.84
C PHE A 77 5.53 -6.13 -0.64
N GLY A 78 5.80 -4.95 -1.20
CA GLY A 78 5.49 -4.65 -2.59
C GLY A 78 6.25 -5.53 -3.59
N LEU A 79 7.49 -5.91 -3.26
CA LEU A 79 8.27 -6.80 -4.11
C LEU A 79 7.67 -8.21 -4.15
N TYR A 80 7.22 -8.73 -3.00
CA TYR A 80 6.56 -10.04 -2.94
C TYR A 80 5.25 -10.05 -3.73
N GLU A 81 4.40 -9.05 -3.53
CA GLU A 81 3.14 -8.91 -4.27
C GLU A 81 3.39 -8.83 -5.78
N ALA A 82 4.26 -7.89 -6.19
CA ALA A 82 4.55 -7.66 -7.60
C ALA A 82 5.09 -8.91 -8.28
N TYR A 83 5.90 -9.70 -7.56
CA TYR A 83 6.45 -10.95 -8.06
C TYR A 83 5.38 -12.04 -8.20
N LEU A 84 4.56 -12.24 -7.16
CA LEU A 84 3.54 -13.30 -7.12
C LEU A 84 2.49 -13.11 -8.22
N ILE A 85 2.01 -11.89 -8.41
CA ILE A 85 0.99 -11.58 -9.42
C ILE A 85 1.57 -11.08 -10.75
N LYS A 86 2.90 -11.13 -10.89
CA LYS A 86 3.66 -10.83 -12.12
C LYS A 86 3.53 -9.39 -12.65
N GLN A 87 3.28 -8.41 -11.78
CA GLN A 87 3.15 -7.00 -12.19
C GLN A 87 4.44 -6.36 -12.68
N LEU A 88 5.61 -6.93 -12.34
CA LEU A 88 6.89 -6.44 -12.87
C LEU A 88 7.00 -6.63 -14.39
N TRP A 89 6.35 -7.65 -14.94
CA TRP A 89 6.43 -8.03 -16.35
C TRP A 89 5.17 -7.63 -17.12
N ASN A 90 4.00 -7.89 -16.54
CA ASN A 90 2.72 -7.65 -17.18
C ASN A 90 1.79 -6.82 -16.27
N PRO A 91 2.05 -5.50 -16.13
CA PRO A 91 1.26 -4.62 -15.31
C PRO A 91 -0.17 -4.54 -15.84
N SER A 92 -1.14 -4.63 -14.93
CA SER A 92 -2.57 -4.46 -15.23
C SER A 92 -2.95 -3.05 -15.68
N TRP A 93 -2.12 -2.04 -15.40
CA TRP A 93 -2.40 -0.64 -15.71
C TRP A 93 -1.22 0.02 -16.44
N SER A 94 -1.53 0.94 -17.37
CA SER A 94 -0.57 1.77 -18.12
C SER A 94 0.61 1.01 -18.78
N PRO A 95 0.39 -0.11 -19.49
CA PRO A 95 1.46 -0.90 -20.09
C PRO A 95 2.20 -0.14 -21.22
N GLU A 96 1.69 0.98 -21.72
CA GLU A 96 2.34 1.75 -22.78
C GLU A 96 3.41 2.73 -22.26
N LEU A 97 3.45 2.98 -20.95
CA LEU A 97 4.16 4.13 -20.36
C LEU A 97 5.58 3.85 -19.85
N THR A 98 6.23 2.74 -20.22
CA THR A 98 7.52 2.37 -19.60
C THR A 98 8.55 1.67 -20.47
N ALA A 99 9.79 2.17 -20.40
CA ALA A 99 10.98 1.45 -20.85
C ALA A 99 11.15 0.13 -20.06
N GLN A 100 11.46 -0.95 -20.79
CA GLN A 100 11.76 -2.26 -20.23
C GLN A 100 13.26 -2.49 -20.20
N ILE A 101 13.76 -3.04 -19.09
CA ILE A 101 15.14 -3.53 -18.97
C ILE A 101 15.05 -5.01 -18.60
N GLY A 102 15.54 -5.89 -19.47
CA GLY A 102 15.45 -7.34 -19.24
C GLY A 102 14.02 -7.87 -19.08
N GLY A 103 13.04 -7.23 -19.73
CA GLY A 103 11.61 -7.58 -19.62
C GLY A 103 10.91 -7.04 -18.37
N VAL A 104 11.61 -6.35 -17.48
CA VAL A 104 11.04 -5.69 -16.29
C VAL A 104 10.73 -4.23 -16.60
N ARG A 105 9.52 -3.79 -16.23
CA ARG A 105 9.07 -2.40 -16.41
C ARG A 105 9.51 -1.53 -15.26
N VAL A 106 10.62 -0.81 -15.45
CA VAL A 106 11.38 -0.18 -14.36
C VAL A 106 10.55 0.86 -13.58
N VAL A 107 9.84 1.77 -14.25
CA VAL A 107 9.09 2.81 -13.52
C VAL A 107 7.91 2.22 -12.74
N HIS A 108 7.22 1.20 -13.30
CA HIS A 108 6.19 0.49 -12.54
C HIS A 108 6.79 -0.23 -11.34
N THR A 109 7.91 -0.92 -11.50
CA THR A 109 8.60 -1.53 -10.36
C THR A 109 8.95 -0.49 -9.31
N LEU A 110 9.54 0.63 -9.72
CA LEU A 110 9.94 1.67 -8.77
C LEU A 110 8.75 2.24 -8.01
N MET A 111 7.69 2.59 -8.73
CA MET A 111 6.48 3.16 -8.14
C MET A 111 5.75 2.14 -7.27
N LEU A 112 5.55 0.93 -7.76
CA LEU A 112 4.75 -0.10 -7.11
C LEU A 112 5.47 -0.65 -5.87
N VAL A 113 6.76 -0.96 -5.99
CA VAL A 113 7.58 -1.55 -4.92
C VAL A 113 8.08 -0.50 -3.93
N PHE A 114 8.51 0.68 -4.36
CA PHE A 114 9.11 1.67 -3.44
C PHE A 114 8.18 2.81 -3.04
N PHE A 115 6.96 2.89 -3.58
CA PHE A 115 6.01 3.95 -3.21
C PHE A 115 4.61 3.44 -2.87
N VAL A 116 3.87 2.88 -3.82
CA VAL A 116 2.47 2.49 -3.65
C VAL A 116 2.32 1.48 -2.52
N HIS A 117 3.01 0.34 -2.57
CA HIS A 117 2.89 -0.68 -1.53
C HIS A 117 3.46 -0.25 -0.18
N PRO A 118 4.68 0.34 -0.10
CA PRO A 118 5.20 0.78 1.18
C PRO A 118 4.31 1.80 1.89
N VAL A 119 3.67 2.69 1.13
CA VAL A 119 2.82 3.73 1.68
C VAL A 119 1.40 3.20 1.92
N LEU A 120 0.70 2.77 0.88
CA LEU A 120 -0.73 2.43 0.93
C LEU A 120 -1.00 1.04 1.49
N ALA A 121 -0.17 0.05 1.16
CA ALA A 121 -0.37 -1.33 1.61
C ALA A 121 0.25 -1.62 2.98
N PHE A 122 1.24 -0.83 3.42
CA PHE A 122 1.99 -1.10 4.64
C PHE A 122 1.92 0.02 5.69
N LEU A 123 2.46 1.21 5.39
CA LEU A 123 2.53 2.32 6.36
C LEU A 123 1.14 2.81 6.79
N VAL A 124 0.27 3.17 5.84
CA VAL A 124 -1.05 3.75 6.15
C VAL A 124 -1.93 2.80 6.97
N PRO A 125 -2.05 1.49 6.64
CA PRO A 125 -2.75 0.53 7.47
C PRO A 125 -2.23 0.46 8.91
N LEU A 126 -0.89 0.45 9.10
CA LEU A 126 -0.29 0.46 10.44
C LEU A 126 -0.63 1.73 11.20
N VAL A 127 -0.58 2.88 10.54
CA VAL A 127 -0.91 4.17 11.15
C VAL A 127 -2.37 4.17 11.57
N ILE A 128 -3.29 3.76 10.70
CA ILE A 128 -4.73 3.67 11.02
C ILE A 128 -4.94 2.71 12.20
N ALA A 129 -4.29 1.55 12.20
CA ALA A 129 -4.37 0.60 13.29
C ALA A 129 -3.80 1.15 14.62
N GLU A 130 -2.71 1.90 14.59
CA GLU A 130 -2.12 2.51 15.79
C GLU A 130 -2.95 3.68 16.34
N LEU A 131 -3.69 4.38 15.48
CA LEU A 131 -4.56 5.49 15.87
C LEU A 131 -5.92 5.02 16.41
N PHE A 132 -6.53 4.02 15.77
CA PHE A 132 -7.93 3.66 16.02
C PHE A 132 -8.10 2.33 16.74
N LEU A 133 -7.19 1.38 16.55
CA LEU A 133 -7.35 0.00 17.03
C LEU A 133 -6.46 -0.35 18.22
N THR A 134 -5.39 0.42 18.42
CA THR A 134 -4.43 0.17 19.51
C THR A 134 -4.04 1.47 20.21
N ARG A 135 -3.18 1.37 21.22
CA ARG A 135 -2.65 2.55 21.93
C ARG A 135 -1.46 3.13 21.15
N PRO A 136 -1.25 4.46 21.19
CA PRO A 136 -0.07 5.09 20.61
C PRO A 136 1.21 4.37 21.08
N GLY A 137 2.07 4.02 20.13
CA GLY A 137 3.12 3.04 20.31
C GLY A 137 4.42 3.49 19.70
N ARG A 138 5.05 2.58 18.95
CA ARG A 138 6.38 2.83 18.35
C ARG A 138 6.26 3.65 17.07
N LEU A 139 5.21 3.45 16.27
CA LEU A 139 5.03 4.10 14.99
C LEU A 139 4.67 5.58 15.16
N SER A 140 3.77 5.90 16.10
CA SER A 140 3.39 7.28 16.41
C SER A 140 4.53 8.09 17.02
N ARG A 141 5.50 7.43 17.67
CA ARG A 141 6.74 8.05 18.17
C ARG A 141 7.75 8.25 17.05
N ALA A 142 7.84 7.31 16.12
CA ALA A 142 8.72 7.39 14.96
C ALA A 142 8.34 8.54 14.01
N LEU A 143 7.05 8.83 13.90
CA LEU A 143 6.49 9.80 12.98
C LEU A 143 5.69 10.85 13.78
N PRO A 144 6.36 11.82 14.43
CA PRO A 144 5.72 12.75 15.36
C PRO A 144 4.69 13.69 14.70
N PHE A 145 4.80 13.91 13.38
CA PHE A 145 3.79 14.63 12.60
C PHE A 145 2.47 13.85 12.49
N LEU A 146 2.49 12.53 12.70
CA LEU A 146 1.31 11.66 12.79
C LEU A 146 0.67 11.66 14.19
N ARG A 147 0.89 12.69 15.01
CA ARG A 147 0.23 12.82 16.31
C ARG A 147 -1.17 13.45 16.22
N SER A 148 -1.48 14.19 15.15
CA SER A 148 -2.82 14.74 14.93
C SER A 148 -3.69 13.76 14.13
N ARG A 149 -4.70 13.16 14.78
CA ARG A 149 -5.63 12.19 14.15
C ARG A 149 -6.28 12.74 12.87
N ILE A 150 -6.53 14.05 12.83
CA ILE A 150 -7.14 14.77 11.71
C ILE A 150 -6.13 15.08 10.61
N GLY A 151 -4.91 15.52 10.93
CA GLY A 151 -3.91 15.91 9.92
C GLY A 151 -3.44 14.74 9.07
N ILE A 152 -3.44 13.53 9.62
CA ILE A 152 -3.05 12.29 8.93
C ILE A 152 -4.13 11.86 7.95
N PHE A 153 -5.38 11.84 8.42
CA PHE A 153 -6.52 11.53 7.58
C PHE A 153 -6.59 12.48 6.38
N VAL A 154 -6.39 13.78 6.62
CA VAL A 154 -6.30 14.81 5.58
C VAL A 154 -5.07 14.60 4.68
N SER A 155 -3.93 14.17 5.22
CA SER A 155 -2.71 13.93 4.43
C SER A 155 -2.80 12.68 3.55
N VAL A 156 -3.43 11.61 4.03
CA VAL A 156 -3.72 10.41 3.24
C VAL A 156 -4.68 10.76 2.10
N ILE A 157 -5.77 11.48 2.40
CA ILE A 157 -6.71 11.96 1.38
C ILE A 157 -6.01 12.87 0.36
N ARG A 158 -5.19 13.82 0.81
CA ARG A 158 -4.41 14.71 -0.08
C ARG A 158 -3.39 13.95 -0.92
N GLY A 159 -2.72 12.95 -0.37
CA GLY A 159 -1.78 12.09 -1.09
C GLY A 159 -2.48 11.27 -2.18
N CYS A 160 -3.63 10.69 -1.85
CA CYS A 160 -4.47 9.97 -2.81
C CYS A 160 -4.98 10.91 -3.92
N TYR A 161 -5.44 12.11 -3.56
CA TYR A 161 -5.87 13.13 -4.52
C TYR A 161 -4.72 13.62 -5.41
N ALA A 162 -3.52 13.81 -4.86
CA ALA A 162 -2.35 14.21 -5.62
C ALA A 162 -1.92 13.13 -6.62
N ALA A 163 -1.86 11.86 -6.19
CA ALA A 163 -1.55 10.73 -7.07
C ALA A 163 -2.58 10.59 -8.21
N PHE A 164 -3.87 10.73 -7.88
CA PHE A 164 -4.96 10.69 -8.85
C PHE A 164 -4.90 11.87 -9.84
N SER A 165 -4.65 13.09 -9.36
CA SER A 165 -4.57 14.28 -10.22
C SER A 165 -3.36 14.26 -11.16
N VAL A 166 -2.21 13.77 -10.68
CA VAL A 166 -1.03 13.55 -11.53
C VAL A 166 -1.32 12.52 -12.62
N SER A 167 -1.90 11.37 -12.27
CA SER A 167 -2.32 10.35 -13.23
C SER A 167 -3.27 10.92 -14.30
N ASN A 168 -4.30 11.66 -13.88
CA ASN A 168 -5.28 12.25 -14.78
C ASN A 168 -4.68 13.34 -15.69
N SER A 169 -3.72 14.12 -15.19
CA SER A 169 -2.98 15.11 -16.00
C SER A 169 -2.10 14.46 -17.07
N ALA A 170 -1.46 13.33 -16.75
CA ALA A 170 -0.64 12.58 -17.68
C ALA A 170 -1.49 12.03 -18.83
N SER A 171 -2.66 11.45 -18.54
CA SER A 171 -3.60 10.95 -19.56
C SER A 171 -4.12 12.07 -20.47
N ARG A 172 -4.49 13.23 -19.92
CA ARG A 172 -4.94 14.38 -20.73
C ARG A 172 -3.85 14.90 -21.66
N SER A 173 -2.60 14.92 -21.21
CA SER A 173 -1.46 15.38 -22.00
C SER A 173 -1.09 14.41 -23.14
N ALA A 174 -1.36 13.12 -22.98
CA ALA A 174 -1.18 12.10 -24.00
C ALA A 174 -2.25 12.20 -25.09
N ILE A 175 -3.53 12.36 -24.70
CA ILE A 175 -4.63 12.59 -25.63
C ILE A 175 -4.37 13.87 -26.43
N ARG A 176 -4.06 14.99 -25.78
CA ARG A 176 -3.83 16.27 -26.49
C ARG A 176 -2.70 16.21 -27.53
N ARG A 177 -1.70 15.35 -27.34
CA ARG A 177 -0.63 15.11 -28.31
C ARG A 177 -1.03 14.22 -29.49
N SER A 178 -2.02 13.34 -29.33
CA SER A 178 -2.53 12.56 -30.46
C SER A 178 -3.31 13.42 -31.43
N TRP A 179 -4.09 14.39 -30.92
CA TRP A 179 -4.86 15.35 -31.74
C TRP A 179 -4.00 16.45 -32.41
N SER A 180 -2.74 16.63 -32.01
CA SER A 180 -1.85 17.63 -32.61
C SER A 180 -0.93 17.05 -33.69
N ASN A 181 -0.94 15.73 -33.87
CA ASN A 181 -0.11 15.01 -34.85
C ASN A 181 -0.96 14.47 -36.02
N GLU A 182 -2.26 14.82 -36.07
CA GLU A 182 -3.15 14.72 -37.22
C GLU A 182 -3.30 16.11 -37.86
#